data_AF-A0AAE3MFM8-F1
#
_entry.id   AF-A0AAE3MFM8-F1
#
_cell.length_a   1.000
_cell.length_b   1.000
_cell.length_c   1.000
_cell.angle_alpha   90.00
_cell.angle_beta   90.00
_cell.angle_gamma   90.00
#
_symmetry.space_group_name_H-M   'P 1'
#
loop_
_entity.id
_entity.type
_entity.pdbx_description
1 polymer ?
#
loop_
_entity_poly.entity_id
_entity_poly.type
_entity_poly.pdbx_seq_one_letter_code
_entity_poly.pdbx_strand_id
1 'polypeptide(L)' 'MITDEIQLRPRYGEVDQMGYVYHANYVSYCHQARSELLRKMGISPVVFVDSKNWYPMGVPDFVEEALNIHLNEKTTCN' A
#
# COMPACT_ATOMS: atom_id res chain seq x y z
N MET A 1 3.46 -22.00 -4.77
CA MET A 1 3.37 -20.96 -3.73
C MET A 1 3.86 -19.67 -4.34
N ILE A 2 3.14 -18.55 -4.19
CA ILE A 2 3.58 -17.25 -4.71
C ILE A 2 4.51 -16.62 -3.67
N THR A 3 5.63 -16.05 -4.14
CA THR A 3 6.71 -15.52 -3.30
C THR A 3 7.21 -14.20 -3.85
N ASP A 4 7.59 -13.30 -2.97
CA ASP A 4 8.25 -12.04 -3.32
C ASP A 4 9.22 -11.64 -2.21
N GLU A 5 10.20 -10.82 -2.55
CA GLU A 5 11.22 -10.33 -1.62
C GLU A 5 11.32 -8.81 -1.68
N ILE A 6 11.47 -8.19 -0.50
CA ILE A 6 11.71 -6.76 -0.37
C ILE A 6 12.93 -6.52 0.53
N GLN A 7 13.73 -5.53 0.16
CA GLN A 7 14.89 -5.10 0.93
C GLN A 7 14.49 -3.89 1.78
N LEU A 8 14.58 -4.04 3.10
CA LEU A 8 14.23 -3.00 4.07
C LEU A 8 15.45 -2.60 4.89
N ARG A 9 15.63 -1.29 5.07
CA ARG A 9 16.66 -0.73 5.95
C ARG A 9 15.98 -0.21 7.23
N PRO A 10 16.31 -0.78 8.41
CA PRO A 10 15.80 -0.27 9.68
C PRO A 10 16.23 1.18 9.91
N ARG A 11 15.32 1.98 10.48
CA ARG A 11 15.62 3.35 10.91
C ARG A 11 16.14 3.37 12.34
N TYR A 12 16.88 4.43 12.68
CA TYR A 12 17.43 4.60 14.04
C TYR A 12 16.33 4.55 15.12
N GLY A 13 15.17 5.16 14.88
CA GLY A 13 14.05 5.15 15.83
C GLY A 13 13.31 3.81 15.98
N GLU A 14 13.67 2.80 15.19
CA GLU A 14 13.06 1.46 15.26
C GLU A 14 13.89 0.50 16.14
N VAL A 15 15.05 0.97 16.59
CA VAL A 15 16.01 0.23 17.40
C VAL A 15 15.80 0.58 18.88
N ASP A 16 15.80 -0.43 19.75
CA ASP A 16 15.69 -0.25 21.20
C ASP A 16 17.04 0.05 21.86
N GLN A 17 17.04 0.22 23.19
CA GLN A 17 18.27 0.48 23.95
C GLN A 17 19.28 -0.68 23.88
N MET A 18 18.85 -1.88 23.48
CA MET A 18 19.73 -3.05 23.34
C MET A 18 20.48 -3.05 22.00
N GLY A 19 20.15 -2.14 21.08
CA GLY A 19 20.77 -2.05 19.76
C GLY A 19 20.16 -2.99 18.71
N TYR A 20 19.00 -3.59 19.02
CA TYR A 20 18.24 -4.44 18.10
C TYR A 20 16.96 -3.75 17.66
N VAL A 21 16.40 -4.18 16.54
CA VAL A 21 15.06 -3.72 16.13
C VAL A 21 14.06 -4.19 17.17
N TYR A 22 13.25 -3.26 17.69
CA TYR A 22 12.23 -3.59 18.67
C TYR A 22 11.21 -4.57 18.08
N HIS A 23 10.87 -5.62 18.83
CA HIS A 23 10.08 -6.76 18.33
C HIS A 23 8.74 -6.36 17.67
N ALA A 24 8.08 -5.30 18.15
CA ALA A 24 6.82 -4.85 17.55
C ALA A 24 6.97 -4.33 16.11
N ASN A 25 8.15 -3.85 15.73
CA ASN A 25 8.40 -3.31 14.40
C ASN A 25 8.43 -4.39 13.30
N TYR A 26 8.69 -5.65 13.65
CA TYR A 26 8.66 -6.75 12.70
C TYR A 26 7.28 -6.96 12.08
N VAL A 27 6.19 -6.72 12.84
CA VAL A 27 4.82 -6.80 12.31
C VAL A 27 4.61 -5.78 11.19
N SER A 28 5.12 -4.57 11.37
CA SER A 28 5.07 -3.51 10.36
C SER A 28 5.86 -3.89 9.10
N TYR A 29 7.02 -4.52 9.25
CA TYR A 29 7.81 -5.00 8.11
C TYR A 29 7.09 -6.11 7.33
N CYS A 30 6.46 -7.06 8.03
CA CYS A 30 5.62 -8.08 7.39
C CYS A 30 4.44 -7.47 6.65
N HIS A 31 3.80 -6.46 7.24
CA HIS A 31 2.71 -5.74 6.58
C HIS A 31 3.19 -5.03 5.31
N GLN A 32 4.36 -4.38 5.35
CA GLN A 32 4.96 -3.74 4.18
C GLN A 32 5.30 -4.73 3.07
N ALA A 33 5.92 -5.86 3.41
CA ALA A 33 6.20 -6.94 2.44
C ALA A 33 4.94 -7.47 1.77
N ARG A 34 3.86 -7.67 2.55
CA ARG A 34 2.56 -8.07 2.02
C ARG A 34 1.98 -7.03 1.07
N SER A 35 2.02 -5.74 1.44
CA SER A 35 1.50 -4.66 0.60
C SER A 35 2.24 -4.56 -0.74
N GLU A 36 3.56 -4.74 -0.74
CA GLU A 36 4.36 -4.73 -1.97
C GLU A 36 4.10 -5.97 -2.84
N LEU A 37 3.92 -7.15 -2.23
CA LEU A 37 3.49 -8.35 -2.94
C LEU A 37 2.14 -8.12 -3.65
N LEU A 38 1.15 -7.57 -2.95
CA LEU A 38 -0.17 -7.27 -3.51
C LEU A 38 -0.08 -6.25 -4.64
N ARG A 39 0.75 -5.20 -4.49
CA ARG A 39 1.01 -4.22 -5.56
C ARG A 39 1.59 -4.85 -6.81
N LYS A 40 2.57 -5.76 -6.67
CA LYS A 40 3.15 -6.50 -7.80
C LYS A 40 2.14 -7.41 -8.50
N MET A 41 1.14 -7.90 -7.75
CA MET A 41 0.00 -8.64 -8.32
C MET A 41 -1.06 -7.74 -8.98
N GLY A 42 -0.91 -6.40 -8.94
CA GLY A 42 -1.91 -5.46 -9.44
C GLY A 42 -3.12 -5.28 -8.51
N ILE A 43 -3.05 -5.77 -7.27
CA ILE A 43 -4.10 -5.62 -6.27
C ILE A 43 -3.77 -4.39 -5.41
N SER A 44 -4.68 -3.42 -5.37
CA SER A 44 -4.54 -2.29 -4.45
C SER A 44 -4.65 -2.78 -3.00
N PRO A 45 -3.67 -2.52 -2.13
CA PRO A 45 -3.80 -2.79 -0.70
C PRO A 45 -4.75 -1.80 -0.02
N VAL A 46 -5.02 -0.67 -0.66
CA VAL A 46 -6.02 0.31 -0.20
C VAL A 46 -7.38 -0.17 -0.66
N VAL A 47 -8.25 -0.38 0.31
CA VAL A 47 -9.63 -0.78 0.11
C VAL A 47 -10.49 0.41 0.50
N PHE A 48 -11.41 0.81 -0.37
CA PHE A 48 -12.39 1.83 -0.03
C PHE A 48 -13.43 1.22 0.90
N VAL A 49 -14.02 2.05 1.75
CA VAL A 49 -15.01 1.61 2.72
C VAL A 49 -16.26 2.45 2.56
N ASP A 50 -17.42 1.81 2.48
CA ASP A 50 -18.69 2.50 2.42
C ASP A 50 -18.96 3.22 3.75
N SER A 51 -19.26 4.52 3.69
CA SER A 51 -19.58 5.30 4.89
C SER A 51 -20.83 4.80 5.61
N LYS A 52 -21.77 4.16 4.89
CA LYS A 52 -23.04 3.73 5.47
C LYS A 52 -22.94 2.37 6.15
N ASN A 53 -22.33 1.39 5.48
CA ASN A 53 -22.30 0.00 5.94
C ASN A 53 -20.93 -0.48 6.42
N TRP A 54 -19.88 0.36 6.29
CA TRP A 54 -18.49 0.01 6.62
C TRP A 54 -17.96 -1.22 5.87
N TYR A 55 -18.55 -1.53 4.72
CA TYR A 55 -18.15 -2.66 3.90
C TYR A 55 -17.02 -2.28 2.95
N PRO A 56 -16.05 -3.19 2.73
CA PRO A 56 -15.01 -2.98 1.75
C PRO A 56 -15.62 -2.92 0.36
N MET A 57 -15.25 -1.89 -0.40
CA MET A 57 -15.72 -1.65 -1.76
C MET A 57 -14.54 -1.36 -2.68
N GLY A 58 -14.78 -1.55 -3.98
CA GLY A 58 -13.87 -1.13 -5.02
C GLY A 58 -13.73 0.39 -5.08
N VAL A 59 -12.92 0.87 -6.02
CA VAL A 59 -12.79 2.31 -6.27
C VAL A 59 -14.18 2.88 -6.59
N PRO A 60 -14.64 3.94 -5.90
CA PRO A 60 -15.92 4.56 -6.23
C PRO A 60 -15.90 5.17 -7.63
N ASP A 61 -17.04 5.14 -8.33
CA ASP A 61 -17.19 5.63 -9.71
C ASP A 61 -16.65 7.06 -9.91
N PHE A 62 -16.91 7.96 -8.95
CA PHE A 62 -16.44 9.35 -9.02
C PHE A 62 -14.91 9.49 -8.94
N VAL A 63 -14.23 8.55 -8.26
CA VAL A 63 -12.76 8.52 -8.19
C VAL A 63 -12.19 7.97 -9.49
N GLU A 64 -12.81 6.95 -10.07
CA GLU A 64 -12.42 6.42 -11.39
C GLU A 64 -12.58 7.48 -12.48
N GLU A 65 -13.68 8.21 -12.49
CA GLU A 65 -13.93 9.29 -13.45
C GLU A 65 -12.92 10.43 -13.32
N ALA A 66 -12.62 10.86 -12.09
CA ALA A 66 -11.59 11.88 -11.84
C ALA A 66 -10.18 11.42 -12.26
N LEU A 67 -9.84 10.15 -12.03
CA LEU A 67 -8.58 9.55 -12.49
C LEU A 67 -8.47 9.54 -14.01
N ASN A 68 -9.55 9.17 -14.70
CA ASN A 68 -9.60 9.12 -16.15
C ASN A 68 -9.42 10.51 -16.79
N ILE A 69 -10.05 11.56 -16.23
CA ILE A 69 -9.85 12.94 -16.69
C ILE A 69 -8.38 13.35 -16.53
N HIS A 70 -7.80 13.12 -15.35
CA HIS A 70 -6.43 13.55 -15.04
C HIS A 70 -5.36 12.81 -15.87
N LEU A 71 -5.59 11.54 -16.20
CA LEU A 71 -4.70 10.76 -17.06
C LEU A 71 -4.83 11.17 -18.54
N ASN A 72 -6.04 11.46 -19.01
CA ASN A 72 -6.29 11.91 -20.39
C ASN A 72 -5.70 13.31 -20.67
N GLU A 73 -5.77 14.24 -19.71
CA GLU A 73 -5.15 15.56 -19.83
C GLU A 73 -3.62 15.48 -20.02
N LYS A 74 -2.96 14.52 -19.36
CA LYS A 74 -1.50 14.32 -19.48
C LYS A 74 -1.08 13.73 -20.82
N THR A 75 -1.96 12.99 -21.50
CA THR A 75 -1.70 12.45 -22.84
C THR A 75 -1.90 13.47 -23.95
N THR A 76 -2.70 14.51 -23.73
CA THR A 76 -2.97 15.58 -24.72
C THR A 76 -1.93 16.70 -24.74
N CYS A 77 -1.00 16.74 -23.79
CA CYS A 77 0.07 17.75 -23.72
C CYS A 77 1.36 17.37 -24.48
N ASN A 78 1.26 16.59 -25.57
CA ASN A 78 2.36 16.37 -26.52
C ASN A 78 2.02 16.95 -27.90
#